data_AF-A0A3L7XL74-F1
#
_entry.id   AF-A0A3L7XL74-F1
#
_cell.length_a   1.000
_cell.length_b   1.000
_cell.length_c   1.000
_cell.angle_alpha   90.00
_cell.angle_beta   90.00
_cell.angle_gamma   90.00
#
_symmetry.space_group_name_H-M   'P 1'
#
loop_
_entity.id
_entity.type
_entity.pdbx_description
1 polymer ?
#
loop_
_entity_poly.entity_id
_entity_poly.type
_entity_poly.pdbx_seq_one_letter_code
_entity_poly.pdbx_strand_id
1 'polypeptide(L)'
;MIPPLILAAAGYASGTILGALLGGPWWITAILASTLALALALRVPGRGGWTVLVATVVLAAGGHARYEATSSAPLPPIASMTGTHTVTGIARADAFIRGSIEQVDLAIEQIDGASSRGGVQLRLRAEERPILAGERVQFTGRIDPPPATETFDYAAYLHSRDVHALSQYPVDMQRLGQTGPRWRIALESLHRRAVQNIERTFAEPEAALAAGVLVGERGTLPPE
;
A
#
# COMPACT_ATOMS: atom_id res chain seq x y z
N MET A 1 6.57 -10.70 35.47
CA MET A 1 6.73 -9.32 34.96
C MET A 1 6.39 -9.34 33.48
N ILE A 2 5.44 -8.54 33.02
CA ILE A 2 5.13 -8.45 31.58
C ILE A 2 6.31 -7.72 30.89
N PRO A 3 6.86 -8.25 29.79
CA PRO A 3 7.93 -7.58 29.05
C PRO A 3 7.49 -6.19 28.56
N PRO A 4 8.35 -5.16 28.68
CA PRO A 4 8.01 -3.79 28.29
C PRO A 4 7.66 -3.65 26.79
N LEU A 5 8.21 -4.54 25.94
CA LEU A 5 7.88 -4.60 24.52
C LEU A 5 6.40 -4.94 24.27
N ILE A 6 5.80 -5.82 25.09
CA ILE A 6 4.40 -6.22 24.93
C ILE A 6 3.48 -5.05 25.28
N LEU A 7 3.82 -4.27 26.30
CA LEU A 7 3.07 -3.07 26.70
C LEU A 7 3.16 -1.98 25.62
N ALA A 8 4.34 -1.79 25.03
CA ALA A 8 4.56 -0.85 23.93
C ALA A 8 3.73 -1.22 22.68
N ALA A 9 3.76 -2.50 22.29
CA ALA A 9 2.98 -3.01 21.16
C ALA A 9 1.47 -2.92 21.40
N ALA A 10 1.01 -3.28 22.61
CA ALA A 10 -0.38 -3.15 23.01
C ALA A 10 -0.84 -1.68 23.00
N GLY A 11 -0.02 -0.76 23.49
CA GLY A 11 -0.31 0.68 23.45
C GLY A 11 -0.48 1.22 22.04
N TYR A 12 0.44 0.88 21.14
CA TYR A 12 0.33 1.27 19.73
C TYR A 12 -0.94 0.71 19.08
N ALA A 13 -1.20 -0.59 19.25
CA ALA A 13 -2.38 -1.25 18.69
C ALA A 13 -3.70 -0.69 19.25
N SER A 14 -3.78 -0.47 20.57
CA SER A 14 -4.94 0.17 21.20
C SER A 14 -5.15 1.60 20.68
N GLY A 15 -4.07 2.36 20.46
CA GLY A 15 -4.15 3.69 19.85
C GLY A 15 -4.69 3.66 18.41
N THR A 16 -4.26 2.69 17.60
CA THR A 16 -4.79 2.50 16.24
C THR A 16 -6.26 2.10 16.25
N ILE A 17 -6.67 1.18 17.13
CA ILE A 17 -8.06 0.72 17.27
C ILE A 17 -8.96 1.85 17.77
N LEU A 18 -8.52 2.61 18.77
CA LEU A 18 -9.24 3.78 19.29
C LEU A 18 -9.42 4.83 18.20
N GLY A 19 -8.39 5.10 17.40
CA GLY A 19 -8.49 6.02 16.26
C GLY A 19 -9.48 5.55 15.20
N ALA A 20 -9.51 4.24 14.92
CA ALA A 20 -10.46 3.66 13.99
C ALA A 20 -11.92 3.71 14.49
N LEU A 21 -12.16 3.54 15.80
CA LEU A 21 -13.50 3.51 16.38
C LEU A 21 -14.08 4.90 16.69
N LEU A 22 -13.28 5.78 17.29
CA LEU A 22 -13.74 7.09 17.75
C LEU A 22 -13.66 8.14 16.64
N GLY A 23 -12.74 7.97 15.69
CA GLY A 23 -12.36 9.02 14.76
C GLY A 23 -11.90 10.30 15.47
N GLY A 24 -11.80 11.39 14.70
CA GLY A 24 -11.41 12.69 15.23
C GLY A 24 -9.89 12.84 15.45
N PRO A 25 -9.47 13.96 16.07
CA PRO A 25 -8.06 14.31 16.14
C PRO A 25 -7.25 13.45 17.12
N TRP A 26 -6.02 13.07 16.74
CA TRP A 26 -5.11 12.26 17.55
C TRP A 26 -4.85 12.84 18.96
N TRP A 27 -4.92 14.16 19.11
CA TRP A 27 -4.65 14.84 20.39
C TRP A 27 -5.68 14.53 21.47
N ILE A 28 -6.93 14.18 21.13
CA ILE A 28 -7.95 13.78 22.12
C ILE A 28 -7.54 12.47 22.78
N THR A 29 -7.11 11.49 21.98
CA THR A 29 -6.63 10.20 22.50
C THR A 29 -5.31 10.34 23.25
N ALA A 30 -4.45 11.29 22.85
CA ALA A 30 -3.23 11.61 23.58
C ALA A 30 -3.53 12.17 24.98
N ILE A 31 -4.53 13.06 25.10
CA ILE A 31 -4.97 13.61 26.40
C ILE A 31 -5.56 12.51 27.30
N LEU A 32 -6.44 11.66 26.76
CA LEU A 32 -7.03 10.53 27.51
C LEU A 32 -5.98 9.51 27.97
N ALA A 33 -5.03 9.17 27.10
CA ALA A 33 -3.93 8.27 27.44
C ALA A 33 -3.01 8.91 28.50
N SER A 34 -2.76 10.23 28.40
CA SER A 34 -1.94 10.97 29.36
C SER A 34 -2.60 11.09 30.74
N THR A 35 -3.91 11.31 30.81
CA THR A 35 -4.64 11.37 32.09
C THR A 35 -4.71 10.01 32.76
N LEU A 36 -4.94 8.93 31.99
CA LEU A 36 -4.91 7.57 32.52
C LEU A 36 -3.50 7.17 33.02
N ALA A 37 -2.46 7.53 32.25
CA ALA A 37 -1.08 7.30 32.63
C ALA A 37 -0.67 8.07 33.90
N LEU A 38 -1.09 9.33 34.01
CA LEU A 38 -0.86 10.14 35.22
C LEU A 38 -1.58 9.54 36.43
N ALA A 39 -2.83 9.10 36.27
CA ALA A 39 -3.60 8.45 37.34
C ALA A 39 -2.96 7.14 37.82
N LEU A 40 -2.39 6.33 36.91
CA LEU A 40 -1.63 5.13 37.29
C LEU A 40 -0.27 5.46 37.90
N ALA A 41 0.44 6.47 37.40
CA ALA A 41 1.75 6.88 37.93
C ALA A 41 1.65 7.34 39.41
N LEU A 42 0.55 7.99 39.78
CA LEU A 42 0.26 8.38 41.17
C LEU A 42 -0.04 7.19 42.09
N ARG A 43 -0.36 6.01 41.53
CA ARG A 43 -0.71 4.79 42.27
C ARG A 43 0.44 3.78 42.38
N VAL A 44 1.50 3.91 41.56
CA VAL A 44 2.61 2.95 41.49
C VAL A 44 3.91 3.59 42.00
N PRO A 45 4.32 3.34 43.25
CA PRO A 45 5.57 3.88 43.78
C PRO A 45 6.78 3.14 43.17
N GLY A 46 7.48 3.78 42.22
CA GLY A 46 8.70 3.23 41.65
C GLY A 46 9.25 4.03 40.46
N ARG A 47 10.55 4.35 40.49
CA ARG A 47 11.23 5.23 39.50
C ARG A 47 11.21 4.70 38.05
N GLY A 48 10.96 3.41 37.83
CA GLY A 48 10.92 2.78 36.49
C GLY A 48 9.54 2.68 35.84
N GLY A 49 8.44 2.95 36.57
CA GLY A 49 7.08 2.81 36.03
C GLY A 49 6.68 3.95 35.08
N TRP A 50 7.23 5.14 35.30
CA TRP A 50 6.83 6.33 34.55
C TRP A 50 7.35 6.35 33.12
N THR A 51 8.56 5.84 32.86
CA THR A 51 9.11 5.75 31.50
C THR A 51 8.29 4.83 30.60
N VAL A 52 7.82 3.69 31.15
CA VAL A 52 6.95 2.74 30.43
C VAL A 52 5.57 3.35 30.15
N LEU A 53 5.03 4.11 31.10
CA LEU A 53 3.75 4.82 30.91
C LEU A 53 3.88 5.91 29.83
N VAL A 54 4.92 6.74 29.88
CA VAL A 54 5.18 7.77 28.87
C VAL A 54 5.37 7.13 27.49
N ALA A 55 6.16 6.05 27.39
CA ALA A 55 6.36 5.34 26.13
C ALA A 55 5.04 4.78 25.58
N THR A 56 4.19 4.20 26.42
CA THR A 56 2.87 3.68 26.02
C THR A 56 1.96 4.79 25.48
N VAL A 57 1.93 5.95 26.15
CA VAL A 57 1.13 7.11 25.71
C VAL A 57 1.63 7.67 24.39
N VAL A 58 2.95 7.84 24.24
CA VAL A 58 3.55 8.34 22.99
C VAL A 58 3.27 7.38 21.83
N LEU A 59 3.36 6.07 22.07
CA LEU A 59 3.08 5.06 21.04
C LEU A 59 1.59 4.99 20.68
N ALA A 60 0.68 5.11 21.65
CA ALA A 60 -0.75 5.17 21.38
C ALA A 60 -1.14 6.42 20.57
N ALA A 61 -0.60 7.59 20.96
CA ALA A 61 -0.77 8.84 20.22
C ALA A 61 -0.19 8.75 18.80
N GLY A 62 1.00 8.14 18.66
CA GLY A 62 1.62 7.88 17.36
C GLY A 62 0.79 6.94 16.47
N GLY A 63 0.16 5.92 17.07
CA GLY A 63 -0.75 5.00 16.38
C GLY A 63 -1.98 5.71 15.80
N HIS A 64 -2.64 6.57 16.58
CA HIS A 64 -3.79 7.35 16.09
C HIS A 64 -3.34 8.42 15.09
N ALA A 65 -2.25 9.16 15.36
CA ALA A 65 -1.73 10.17 14.43
C ALA A 65 -1.41 9.57 13.05
N ARG A 66 -0.86 8.35 13.02
CA ARG A 66 -0.64 7.63 11.75
C ARG A 66 -1.95 7.26 11.05
N TYR A 67 -2.94 6.79 11.81
CA TYR A 67 -4.26 6.46 11.27
C TYR A 67 -4.91 7.70 10.65
N GLU A 68 -4.99 8.81 11.40
CA GLU A 68 -5.53 10.09 10.92
C GLU A 68 -4.80 10.60 9.68
N ALA A 69 -3.45 10.58 9.68
CA ALA A 69 -2.65 11.00 8.54
C ALA A 69 -2.92 10.18 7.27
N THR A 70 -3.35 8.93 7.41
CA THR A 70 -3.65 8.04 6.28
C THR A 70 -5.11 8.17 5.85
N SER A 71 -6.05 8.26 6.81
CA SER A 71 -7.48 8.33 6.57
C SER A 71 -7.97 9.70 6.11
N SER A 72 -7.28 10.78 6.49
CA SER A 72 -7.65 12.17 6.15
C SER A 72 -6.79 12.78 5.04
N ALA A 73 -5.91 11.99 4.41
CA ALA A 73 -5.13 12.45 3.28
C ALA A 73 -6.08 12.87 2.14
N PRO A 74 -5.99 14.13 1.64
CA PRO A 74 -6.79 14.54 0.49
C PRO A 74 -6.52 13.62 -0.69
N LEU A 75 -7.59 13.26 -1.40
CA LEU A 75 -7.45 12.50 -2.64
C LEU A 75 -6.51 13.25 -3.60
N PRO A 76 -5.57 12.56 -4.25
CA PRO A 76 -4.72 13.18 -5.23
C PRO A 76 -5.54 13.70 -6.42
N PRO A 77 -5.04 14.71 -7.16
CA PRO A 77 -5.78 15.34 -8.26
C PRO A 77 -6.30 14.35 -9.31
N ILE A 78 -5.56 13.26 -9.54
CA ILE A 78 -5.93 12.22 -10.51
C ILE A 78 -7.22 11.47 -10.16
N ALA A 79 -7.60 11.41 -8.87
CA ALA A 79 -8.80 10.70 -8.43
C ALA A 79 -10.10 11.28 -9.01
N SER A 80 -10.09 12.59 -9.32
CA SER A 80 -11.23 13.31 -9.92
C SER A 80 -11.08 13.53 -11.42
N MET A 81 -10.01 13.05 -12.05
CA MET A 81 -9.80 13.22 -13.49
C MET A 81 -10.63 12.20 -14.28
N THR A 82 -11.13 12.62 -15.44
CA THR A 82 -11.88 11.75 -16.34
C THR A 82 -11.62 12.15 -17.76
N GLY A 83 -11.41 11.16 -18.64
CA GLY A 83 -11.15 11.39 -20.05
C GLY A 83 -9.74 10.97 -20.45
N THR A 84 -9.34 11.34 -21.66
CA THR A 84 -8.05 10.93 -22.24
C THR A 84 -6.94 11.87 -21.80
N HIS A 85 -5.92 11.32 -21.16
CA HIS A 85 -4.77 12.06 -20.67
C HIS A 85 -3.47 11.34 -21.03
N THR A 86 -2.40 12.12 -21.22
CA THR A 86 -1.04 11.58 -21.33
C THR A 86 -0.45 11.46 -19.93
N VAL A 87 -0.22 10.24 -19.47
CA VAL A 87 0.23 9.95 -18.11
C VAL A 87 1.63 9.38 -18.14
N THR A 88 2.49 9.90 -17.26
CA THR A 88 3.83 9.38 -17.01
C THR A 88 3.93 8.94 -15.55
N GLY A 89 4.39 7.71 -15.34
CA GLY A 89 4.53 7.14 -14.02
C GLY A 89 5.54 6.01 -13.95
N ILE A 90 5.83 5.56 -12.72
CA ILE A 90 6.79 4.51 -12.42
C ILE A 90 6.06 3.29 -11.87
N ALA A 91 6.35 2.11 -12.40
CA ALA A 91 5.81 0.85 -11.89
C ALA A 91 6.25 0.60 -10.44
N ARG A 92 5.28 0.42 -9.53
CA ARG A 92 5.54 0.22 -8.09
C ARG A 92 6.04 -1.18 -7.77
N ALA A 93 5.59 -2.14 -8.55
CA ALA A 93 5.89 -3.57 -8.48
C ALA A 93 5.95 -4.13 -9.91
N ASP A 94 6.34 -5.39 -10.03
CA ASP A 94 6.26 -6.11 -11.30
C ASP A 94 4.80 -6.23 -11.77
N ALA A 95 4.61 -6.22 -13.08
CA ALA A 95 3.28 -6.38 -13.64
C ALA A 95 2.73 -7.78 -13.34
N PHE A 96 1.47 -7.82 -12.94
CA PHE A 96 0.73 -9.03 -12.70
C PHE A 96 0.08 -9.50 -14.00
N ILE A 97 0.45 -10.69 -14.47
CA ILE A 97 -0.07 -11.26 -15.71
C ILE A 97 -1.19 -12.24 -15.38
N ARG A 98 -2.36 -12.06 -16.02
CA ARG A 98 -3.49 -12.98 -15.96
C ARG A 98 -3.98 -13.26 -17.38
N GLY A 99 -3.66 -14.44 -17.90
CA GLY A 99 -3.98 -14.82 -19.28
C GLY A 99 -3.29 -13.87 -20.26
N SER A 100 -4.07 -13.18 -21.09
CA SER A 100 -3.56 -12.20 -22.07
C SER A 100 -3.54 -10.75 -21.55
N ILE A 101 -3.82 -10.54 -20.27
CA ILE A 101 -3.90 -9.21 -19.65
C ILE A 101 -2.74 -9.04 -18.68
N GLU A 102 -2.06 -7.91 -18.82
CA GLU A 102 -1.05 -7.44 -17.91
C GLU A 102 -1.62 -6.25 -17.11
N GLN A 103 -1.49 -6.33 -15.79
CA GLN A 103 -1.93 -5.29 -14.87
C GLN A 103 -0.74 -4.74 -14.09
N VAL A 104 -0.53 -3.44 -14.13
CA VAL A 104 0.56 -2.78 -13.40
C VAL A 104 0.04 -1.59 -12.60
N ASP A 105 0.50 -1.45 -11.36
CA ASP A 105 0.18 -0.31 -10.50
C ASP A 105 1.30 0.73 -10.63
N LEU A 106 0.97 1.90 -11.18
CA LEU A 106 1.88 3.00 -11.46
C LEU A 106 1.79 4.08 -10.39
N ALA A 107 2.93 4.59 -9.92
CA ALA A 107 3.03 5.85 -9.20
C ALA A 107 3.17 7.00 -10.20
N ILE A 108 2.23 7.94 -10.17
CA ILE A 108 2.20 9.02 -11.16
C ILE A 108 3.23 10.10 -10.81
N GLU A 109 3.93 10.56 -11.84
CA GLU A 109 4.84 11.71 -11.78
C GLU A 109 4.29 12.91 -12.54
N GLN A 110 3.63 12.66 -13.68
CA GLN A 110 3.19 13.72 -14.58
C GLN A 110 1.91 13.33 -15.33
N ILE A 111 1.03 14.30 -15.54
CA ILE A 111 -0.19 14.18 -16.36
C ILE A 111 -0.25 15.39 -17.28
N ASP A 112 -0.39 15.18 -18.58
CA ASP A 112 -0.45 16.23 -19.62
C ASP A 112 0.67 17.28 -19.50
N GLY A 113 1.87 16.84 -19.12
CA GLY A 113 3.01 17.74 -18.94
C GLY A 113 3.07 18.44 -17.57
N ALA A 114 2.04 18.35 -16.73
CA ALA A 114 2.03 18.92 -15.38
C ALA A 114 2.43 17.88 -14.33
N SER A 115 3.25 18.27 -13.34
CA SER A 115 3.59 17.39 -12.22
C SER A 115 2.33 17.03 -11.44
N SER A 116 2.10 15.74 -11.24
CA SER A 116 0.96 15.23 -10.50
C SER A 116 1.38 14.07 -9.60
N ARG A 117 0.57 13.79 -8.59
CA ARG A 117 0.77 12.68 -7.64
C ARG A 117 -0.45 11.79 -7.66
N GLY A 118 -0.26 10.55 -7.21
CA GLY A 118 -1.32 9.55 -7.09
C GLY A 118 -0.84 8.21 -7.65
N GLY A 119 -1.78 7.31 -7.86
CA GLY A 119 -1.50 6.05 -8.52
C GLY A 119 -2.60 5.64 -9.47
N VAL A 120 -2.19 4.95 -10.52
CA VAL A 120 -3.07 4.42 -11.57
C VAL A 120 -2.83 2.95 -11.71
N GLN A 121 -3.88 2.16 -11.70
CA GLN A 121 -3.80 0.78 -12.14
C GLN A 121 -4.04 0.75 -13.65
N LEU A 122 -2.99 0.38 -14.37
CA LEU A 122 -2.99 0.27 -15.81
C LEU A 122 -3.21 -1.20 -16.20
N ARG A 123 -4.21 -1.46 -17.03
CA ARG A 123 -4.45 -2.76 -17.65
C ARG A 123 -4.16 -2.67 -19.14
N LEU A 124 -3.30 -3.54 -19.64
CA LEU A 124 -2.94 -3.63 -21.05
C LEU A 124 -2.90 -5.09 -21.50
N ARG A 125 -2.70 -5.32 -22.79
CA ARG A 125 -2.42 -6.66 -23.30
C ARG A 125 -1.03 -7.08 -22.86
N ALA A 126 -0.88 -8.32 -22.43
CA ALA A 126 0.41 -8.86 -22.06
C ALA A 126 1.36 -8.82 -23.27
N GLU A 127 2.52 -8.20 -23.07
CA GLU A 127 3.60 -8.18 -24.05
C GLU A 127 4.61 -9.29 -23.76
N GLU A 128 5.51 -9.59 -24.70
CA GLU A 128 6.61 -10.57 -24.48
C GLU A 128 7.50 -10.19 -23.29
N ARG A 129 7.64 -8.89 -23.03
CA ARG A 129 8.41 -8.35 -21.91
C ARG A 129 7.47 -7.62 -20.96
N PRO A 130 7.11 -8.17 -19.80
CA PRO A 130 6.27 -7.45 -18.84
C PRO A 130 6.97 -6.20 -18.32
N ILE A 131 6.19 -5.25 -17.83
CA ILE A 131 6.67 -4.07 -17.12
C ILE A 131 7.20 -4.51 -15.76
N LEU A 132 8.42 -4.09 -15.45
CA LEU A 132 9.08 -4.46 -14.20
C LEU A 132 9.02 -3.32 -13.19
N ALA A 133 9.16 -3.67 -11.92
CA ALA A 133 9.25 -2.67 -10.86
C ALA A 133 10.36 -1.63 -11.14
N GLY A 134 10.01 -0.36 -10.95
CA GLY A 134 10.88 0.77 -11.25
C GLY A 134 10.93 1.16 -12.72
N GLU A 135 10.26 0.48 -13.65
CA GLU A 135 10.16 0.99 -15.02
C GLU A 135 9.28 2.25 -15.07
N ARG A 136 9.82 3.30 -15.70
CA ARG A 136 9.10 4.52 -16.02
C ARG A 136 8.42 4.34 -17.36
N VAL A 137 7.11 4.56 -17.40
CA VAL A 137 6.28 4.42 -18.58
C VAL A 137 5.50 5.70 -18.82
N GLN A 138 5.35 6.06 -20.08
CA GLN A 138 4.45 7.10 -20.55
C GLN A 138 3.41 6.45 -21.45
N PHE A 139 2.15 6.83 -21.30
CA PHE A 139 1.07 6.31 -22.14
C PHE A 139 -0.03 7.36 -22.27
N THR A 140 -0.81 7.25 -23.34
CA THR A 140 -2.00 8.08 -23.54
C THR A 140 -3.22 7.19 -23.42
N GLY A 141 -4.09 7.48 -22.45
CA GLY A 141 -5.21 6.59 -22.18
C GLY A 141 -6.34 7.31 -21.49
N ARG A 142 -7.52 6.67 -21.52
CA ARG A 142 -8.64 7.13 -20.71
C ARG A 142 -8.37 6.82 -19.25
N ILE A 143 -8.51 7.84 -18.41
CA ILE A 143 -8.50 7.74 -16.96
C ILE A 143 -9.94 7.73 -16.49
N ASP A 144 -10.29 6.70 -15.73
CA ASP A 144 -11.60 6.53 -15.12
C ASP A 144 -11.45 6.39 -13.59
N PRO A 145 -12.35 6.98 -12.79
CA PRO A 145 -12.35 6.78 -11.35
C PRO A 145 -12.69 5.31 -11.00
N PRO A 146 -12.26 4.82 -9.83
CA PRO A 146 -12.64 3.51 -9.33
C PRO A 146 -14.17 3.32 -9.34
N PRO A 147 -14.70 2.21 -9.87
CA PRO A 147 -16.13 1.98 -9.87
C PRO A 147 -16.65 1.77 -8.45
N ALA A 148 -17.77 2.39 -8.13
CA ALA A 148 -18.55 2.06 -6.94
C ALA A 148 -19.27 0.73 -7.19
N THR A 149 -19.08 -0.25 -6.31
CA THR A 149 -19.82 -1.52 -6.36
C THR A 149 -20.75 -1.58 -5.15
N GLU A 150 -22.01 -2.01 -5.33
CA GLU A 150 -23.02 -2.00 -4.24
C GLU A 150 -22.66 -2.94 -3.07
N THR A 151 -21.96 -4.04 -3.36
CA THR A 151 -21.63 -5.09 -2.37
C THR A 151 -20.26 -4.89 -1.71
N PHE A 152 -19.35 -4.14 -2.34
CA PHE A 152 -17.97 -3.99 -1.90
C PHE A 152 -17.42 -2.61 -2.24
N ASP A 153 -16.78 -1.96 -1.26
CA ASP A 153 -16.10 -0.69 -1.50
C ASP A 153 -14.76 -0.91 -2.22
N TYR A 154 -14.85 -1.12 -3.53
CA TYR A 154 -13.69 -1.33 -4.40
C TYR A 154 -12.78 -0.10 -4.45
N ALA A 155 -13.35 1.11 -4.32
CA ALA A 155 -12.59 2.35 -4.28
C ALA A 155 -11.70 2.40 -3.03
N ALA A 156 -12.25 2.11 -1.83
CA ALA A 156 -11.46 2.05 -0.61
C ALA A 156 -10.35 0.98 -0.68
N TYR A 157 -10.65 -0.18 -1.28
CA TYR A 157 -9.63 -1.20 -1.51
C TYR A 157 -8.49 -0.70 -2.41
N LEU A 158 -8.80 -0.02 -3.52
CA LEU A 158 -7.77 0.54 -4.41
C LEU A 158 -6.98 1.68 -3.74
N HIS A 159 -7.66 2.55 -3.00
CA HIS A 159 -6.99 3.63 -2.24
C HIS A 159 -6.01 3.08 -1.20
N SER A 160 -6.32 1.94 -0.57
CA SER A 160 -5.39 1.26 0.35
C SER A 160 -4.10 0.78 -0.33
N ARG A 161 -4.09 0.68 -1.66
CA ARG A 161 -2.93 0.36 -2.50
C ARG A 161 -2.31 1.57 -3.19
N ASP A 162 -2.71 2.78 -2.79
CA ASP A 162 -2.40 4.05 -3.46
C ASP A 162 -2.86 4.11 -4.92
N VAL A 163 -3.85 3.30 -5.33
CA VAL A 163 -4.47 3.37 -6.64
C VAL A 163 -5.72 4.22 -6.55
N HIS A 164 -5.74 5.31 -7.32
CA HIS A 164 -6.78 6.33 -7.25
C HIS A 164 -7.56 6.48 -8.56
N ALA A 165 -7.06 5.84 -9.62
CA ALA A 165 -7.60 5.90 -10.96
C ALA A 165 -7.29 4.60 -11.69
N LEU A 166 -8.11 4.28 -12.68
CA LEU A 166 -7.94 3.12 -13.55
C LEU A 166 -7.71 3.59 -14.98
N SER A 167 -6.86 2.88 -15.70
CA SER A 167 -6.72 3.04 -17.15
C SER A 167 -6.65 1.68 -17.82
N GLN A 168 -7.31 1.56 -18.97
CA GLN A 168 -7.41 0.30 -19.71
C GLN A 168 -7.07 0.53 -21.17
N TYR A 169 -6.21 -0.34 -21.72
CA TYR A 169 -5.81 -0.39 -23.12
C TYR A 169 -5.37 0.98 -23.68
N PRO A 170 -4.32 1.58 -23.09
CA PRO A 170 -3.84 2.87 -23.56
C PRO A 170 -3.22 2.75 -24.96
N VAL A 171 -3.10 3.89 -25.62
CA VAL A 171 -2.37 4.06 -26.88
C VAL A 171 -1.03 4.76 -26.61
N ASP A 172 -0.13 4.69 -27.58
CA ASP A 172 1.17 5.38 -27.57
C ASP A 172 2.01 5.12 -26.30
N MET A 173 2.04 3.86 -25.85
CA MET A 173 2.84 3.48 -24.70
C MET A 173 4.34 3.48 -25.03
N GLN A 174 5.12 4.17 -24.21
CA GLN A 174 6.57 4.27 -24.31
C GLN A 174 7.22 3.96 -22.97
N ARG A 175 8.30 3.17 -22.99
CA ARG A 175 9.13 2.89 -21.81
C ARG A 175 10.29 3.88 -21.79
N LEU A 176 10.38 4.68 -20.75
CA LEU A 176 11.38 5.74 -20.58
C LEU A 176 12.63 5.25 -19.80
N GLY A 177 12.70 3.96 -19.48
CA GLY A 177 13.80 3.32 -18.75
C GLY A 177 13.43 2.98 -17.31
N GLN A 178 14.41 2.56 -16.49
CA GLN A 178 14.20 2.20 -15.09
C GLN A 178 14.64 3.32 -14.16
N THR A 179 13.74 3.82 -13.33
CA THR A 179 13.93 4.87 -12.33
C THR A 179 13.31 4.46 -11.01
N GLY A 180 13.99 4.75 -9.90
CA GLY A 180 13.45 4.54 -8.56
C GLY A 180 14.52 4.13 -7.55
N PRO A 181 14.12 3.90 -6.29
CA PRO A 181 15.05 3.50 -5.25
C PRO A 181 15.66 2.13 -5.58
N ARG A 182 16.99 2.08 -5.73
CA ARG A 182 17.72 0.84 -6.09
C ARG A 182 17.41 -0.33 -5.16
N TRP A 183 17.18 -0.06 -3.88
CA TRP A 183 16.83 -1.10 -2.91
C TRP A 183 15.46 -1.74 -3.17
N ARG A 184 14.47 -0.97 -3.66
CA ARG A 184 13.15 -1.51 -4.02
C ARG A 184 13.26 -2.39 -5.25
N ILE A 185 13.97 -1.91 -6.28
CA ILE A 185 14.24 -2.67 -7.49
C ILE A 185 14.96 -3.98 -7.15
N ALA A 186 15.95 -3.93 -6.24
CA ALA A 186 16.66 -5.12 -5.79
C ALA A 186 15.74 -6.10 -5.05
N LEU A 187 14.87 -5.61 -4.17
CA LEU A 187 13.90 -6.46 -3.44
C LEU A 187 12.93 -7.16 -4.40
N GLU A 188 12.37 -6.43 -5.35
CA GLU A 188 11.48 -6.97 -6.39
C GLU A 188 12.22 -7.95 -7.31
N SER A 189 13.50 -7.70 -7.61
CA SER A 189 14.32 -8.64 -8.36
C SER A 189 14.58 -9.95 -7.60
N LEU A 190 14.74 -9.87 -6.28
CA LEU A 190 14.91 -11.04 -5.41
C LEU A 190 13.61 -11.84 -5.31
N HIS A 191 12.49 -11.14 -5.10
CA HIS A 191 11.15 -11.71 -5.09
C HIS A 191 10.88 -12.51 -6.37
N ARG A 192 11.07 -11.89 -7.53
CA ARG A 192 10.92 -12.52 -8.85
C ARG A 192 11.81 -13.76 -9.02
N ARG A 193 13.06 -13.70 -8.56
CA ARG A 193 13.98 -14.85 -8.61
C ARG A 193 13.52 -15.99 -7.72
N ALA A 194 12.96 -15.69 -6.54
CA ALA A 194 12.40 -16.69 -5.65
C ALA A 194 11.20 -17.40 -6.32
N VAL A 195 10.28 -16.64 -6.90
CA VAL A 195 9.12 -17.17 -7.64
C VAL A 195 9.58 -18.05 -8.81
N GLN A 196 10.49 -17.56 -9.66
CA GLN A 196 11.02 -18.33 -10.79
C GLN A 196 11.72 -19.62 -10.37
N ASN A 197 12.39 -19.63 -9.22
CA ASN A 197 13.03 -20.84 -8.70
C ASN A 197 12.00 -21.85 -8.20
N ILE A 198 10.90 -21.40 -7.58
CA ILE A 198 9.79 -22.26 -7.15
C ILE A 198 9.13 -22.89 -8.38
N GLU A 199 8.78 -22.09 -9.39
CA GLU A 199 8.17 -22.54 -10.65
C GLU A 199 9.05 -23.54 -11.42
N ARG A 200 10.37 -23.45 -11.29
CA ARG A 200 11.31 -24.42 -11.89
C ARG A 200 11.45 -25.71 -11.10
N THR A 201 11.16 -25.68 -9.81
CA THR A 201 11.37 -26.82 -8.90
C THR A 201 10.12 -27.70 -8.81
N PHE A 202 8.94 -27.09 -8.90
CA PHE A 202 7.65 -27.76 -8.76
C PHE A 202 6.86 -27.71 -10.08
N ALA A 203 6.05 -28.73 -10.34
CA ALA A 203 5.04 -28.67 -11.39
C ALA A 203 3.85 -27.81 -10.94
N GLU A 204 3.01 -27.39 -11.88
CA GLU A 204 1.68 -26.88 -11.53
C GLU A 204 0.77 -28.06 -11.15
N PRO A 205 -0.06 -27.95 -10.08
CA PRO A 205 -0.40 -26.73 -9.31
C PRO A 205 0.46 -26.47 -8.06
N GLU A 206 1.40 -27.36 -7.71
CA GLU A 206 2.17 -27.25 -6.46
C GLU A 206 3.07 -26.00 -6.43
N ALA A 207 3.57 -25.57 -7.59
CA ALA A 207 4.33 -24.33 -7.75
C ALA A 207 3.52 -23.10 -7.31
N ALA A 208 2.29 -22.95 -7.79
CA ALA A 208 1.42 -21.84 -7.41
C ALA A 208 1.12 -21.81 -5.91
N LEU A 209 0.87 -22.99 -5.31
CA LEU A 209 0.64 -23.08 -3.87
C LEU A 209 1.90 -22.71 -3.07
N ALA A 210 3.07 -23.23 -3.45
CA ALA A 210 4.33 -22.95 -2.77
C ALA A 210 4.72 -21.47 -2.88
N ALA A 211 4.55 -20.85 -4.05
CA ALA A 211 4.77 -19.42 -4.25
C ALA A 211 3.81 -18.58 -3.38
N GLY A 212 2.54 -18.97 -3.31
CA GLY A 212 1.55 -18.29 -2.46
C GLY A 212 1.87 -18.38 -0.96
N VAL A 213 2.29 -19.56 -0.48
CA VAL A 213 2.58 -19.77 0.94
C VAL A 213 3.92 -19.17 1.37
N LEU A 214 4.98 -19.34 0.57
CA LEU A 214 6.34 -18.96 0.96
C LEU A 214 6.67 -17.50 0.63
N VAL A 215 6.13 -16.99 -0.47
CA VAL A 215 6.49 -15.67 -1.02
C VAL A 215 5.29 -14.70 -0.98
N GLY A 216 4.08 -15.20 -0.76
CA GLY A 216 2.87 -14.38 -0.79
C GLY A 216 2.41 -14.04 -2.20
N GLU A 217 2.87 -14.81 -3.20
CA GLU A 217 2.47 -14.62 -4.59
C GLU A 217 0.96 -14.83 -4.72
N ARG A 218 0.25 -13.87 -5.33
CA ARG A 218 -1.19 -13.98 -5.52
C ARG A 218 -1.43 -14.78 -6.79
N GLY A 219 -1.29 -16.09 -6.70
CA GLY A 219 -1.48 -16.99 -7.83
C GLY A 219 -2.80 -16.75 -8.57
N THR A 220 -2.75 -16.90 -9.89
CA THR A 220 -3.96 -17.16 -10.68
C THR A 220 -4.47 -18.53 -10.27
N LEU A 221 -5.40 -18.59 -9.33
CA LEU A 221 -6.20 -19.80 -9.14
C LEU A 221 -6.80 -20.15 -10.52
N PRO A 222 -6.61 -21.38 -11.01
CA PRO A 222 -7.22 -21.81 -12.26
C PRO A 222 -8.73 -21.53 -12.20
N PRO A 223 -9.34 -21.03 -13.28
CA PRO A 223 -10.79 -21.09 -13.39
C PRO A 223 -11.17 -22.58 -13.39
N GLU A 224 -12.04 -22.95 -12.45
CA GLU A 224 -12.67 -24.27 -12.39
C GLU A 224 -13.44 -24.57 -13.69
#